data_AF-A0A967UQL3-F1
#
_entry.id   AF-A0A967UQL3-F1
#
_cell.length_a   1.000
_cell.length_b   1.000
_cell.length_c   1.000
_cell.angle_alpha   90.00
_cell.angle_beta   90.00
_cell.angle_gamma   90.00
#
_symmetry.space_group_name_H-M   'P 1'
#
loop_
_entity.id
_entity.type
_entity.pdbx_description
1 polymer ?
#
loop_
_entity_poly.entity_id
_entity_poly.type
_entity_poly.pdbx_seq_one_letter_code
_entity_poly.pdbx_strand_id
1 'polypeptide(L)' 'MPTHYERLSFLDSTFLAMEGRENPMHVGGTLVFEGASLRRADGSVDIDRIRAFIGARLQYIPRYRQRLQWIPVER' A
#
# COMPACT_ATOMS: atom_id res chain seq x y z
N MET A 1 -19.80 -0.43 -1.32
CA MET A 1 -19.47 -1.73 -1.94
C MET A 1 -19.61 -2.79 -0.87
N PRO A 2 -20.26 -3.92 -1.14
CA PRO A 2 -20.33 -5.01 -0.15
C PRO A 2 -18.90 -5.49 0.14
N THR A 3 -18.57 -5.62 1.42
CA THR A 3 -17.36 -6.28 1.89
C THR A 3 -17.43 -7.75 1.47
N HIS A 4 -16.52 -8.18 0.60
CA HIS A 4 -16.35 -9.58 0.24
C HIS A 4 -14.94 -10.02 0.61
N TYR A 5 -14.81 -11.29 0.97
CA TYR A 5 -13.52 -11.92 1.22
C TYR A 5 -13.08 -12.64 -0.06
N GLU A 6 -11.82 -12.45 -0.43
CA GLU A 6 -11.16 -13.11 -1.56
C GLU A 6 -10.03 -13.96 -0.98
N ARG A 7 -9.97 -15.25 -1.32
CA ARG A 7 -8.83 -16.08 -0.94
C ARG A 7 -7.61 -15.61 -1.73
N LEU A 8 -6.44 -15.58 -1.09
CA LEU A 8 -5.18 -15.33 -1.78
C LEU A 8 -4.94 -16.40 -2.84
N SER A 9 -4.34 -15.99 -3.95
CA SER A 9 -3.80 -16.94 -4.92
C SER A 9 -2.70 -17.78 -4.25
N PHE A 10 -2.40 -18.95 -4.82
CA PHE A 10 -1.31 -19.80 -4.34
C PHE A 10 0.01 -19.02 -4.23
N LEU A 11 0.34 -18.23 -5.26
CA LEU A 11 1.57 -17.44 -5.28
C LEU A 11 1.59 -16.36 -4.20
N ASP A 12 0.51 -15.60 -4.04
CA ASP A 12 0.42 -14.55 -3.00
C ASP A 12 0.52 -15.14 -1.59
N SER A 13 -0.11 -16.31 -1.36
CA SER A 13 -0.01 -17.01 -0.08
C SER A 13 1.41 -17.50 0.21
N THR A 14 2.17 -17.86 -0.84
CA THR A 14 3.56 -18.31 -0.69
C THR A 14 4.46 -17.16 -0.24
N PHE A 15 4.26 -15.94 -0.79
CA PHE A 15 4.97 -14.75 -0.31
C PHE A 15 4.72 -14.49 1.18
N LEU A 16 3.47 -14.57 1.63
CA LEU A 16 3.14 -14.38 3.05
C LEU A 16 3.73 -15.48 3.94
N ALA A 17 3.71 -16.74 3.49
CA ALA A 17 4.23 -17.88 4.25
C ALA A 17 5.76 -17.87 4.36
N MET A 18 6.45 -17.37 3.33
CA MET A 18 7.91 -17.26 3.32
C MET A 18 8.42 -16.02 4.03
N GLU A 19 7.61 -14.96 4.19
CA GLU A 19 8.03 -13.70 4.79
C GLU A 19 8.58 -13.89 6.22
N GLY A 20 9.76 -13.34 6.45
CA GLY A 20 10.41 -13.34 7.75
C GLY A 20 11.17 -12.06 7.99
N ARG A 21 11.65 -11.89 9.23
CA ARG A 21 12.36 -10.68 9.67
C ARG A 21 13.55 -10.34 8.77
N GLU A 22 14.32 -11.34 8.37
CA GLU A 22 15.55 -11.19 7.57
C GLU A 22 15.29 -11.34 6.05
N ASN A 23 14.04 -11.61 5.66
CA ASN A 23 13.63 -11.86 4.28
C ASN A 23 12.21 -11.30 4.03
N PRO A 24 12.06 -9.97 4.01
CA PRO A 24 10.79 -9.34 3.67
C PRO A 24 10.37 -9.70 2.24
N MET A 25 9.08 -9.93 2.03
CA MET A 25 8.53 -10.33 0.73
C MET A 25 7.76 -9.20 0.03
N HIS A 26 7.86 -7.97 0.53
CA HIS A 26 7.31 -6.78 -0.12
C HIS A 26 8.26 -6.22 -1.19
N VAL A 27 7.67 -5.62 -2.23
CA VAL A 27 8.42 -4.88 -3.25
C VAL A 27 8.38 -3.40 -2.95
N GLY A 28 9.53 -2.74 -2.98
CA GLY A 28 9.68 -1.29 -2.85
C GLY A 28 10.13 -0.65 -4.15
N GLY A 29 9.67 0.57 -4.41
CA GLY A 29 10.14 1.41 -5.51
C GLY A 29 10.41 2.82 -5.02
N THR A 30 11.52 3.41 -5.45
CA THR A 30 11.85 4.81 -5.18
C THR A 30 11.77 5.58 -6.49
N LEU A 31 11.09 6.72 -6.46
CA LEU A 31 10.94 7.61 -7.60
C LEU A 31 11.51 8.98 -7.27
N VAL A 32 12.15 9.60 -8.25
CA VAL A 32 12.70 10.96 -8.15
C VAL A 32 11.75 11.90 -8.89
N PHE A 33 11.36 12.99 -8.22
CA PHE A 33 10.48 14.00 -8.76
C PHE A 33 11.10 15.38 -8.61
N GLU A 34 10.72 16.28 -9.52
CA GLU A 34 10.99 17.71 -9.37
C GLU A 34 10.25 18.27 -8.15
N GLY A 35 10.95 19.07 -7.35
CA GLY A 35 10.45 19.55 -6.06
C GLY A 35 9.37 20.64 -6.13
N ALA A 36 9.09 21.19 -7.31
CA ALA A 36 8.31 22.41 -7.55
C ALA A 36 7.03 22.55 -6.70
N SER A 37 5.90 22.02 -7.17
CA SER A 37 4.60 22.17 -6.49
C SER A 37 4.47 21.33 -5.21
N LEU A 38 5.52 20.58 -4.86
CA LEU A 38 5.59 19.69 -3.71
C LEU A 38 6.34 20.31 -2.52
N ARG A 39 6.84 21.54 -2.64
CA ARG A 39 7.52 22.27 -1.56
C ARG A 39 6.64 23.37 -0.98
N ARG A 40 6.78 23.60 0.33
CA ARG A 40 6.23 24.76 1.04
C ARG A 40 7.16 25.96 0.91
N ALA A 41 6.68 27.13 1.33
CA ALA A 41 7.44 28.38 1.28
C ALA A 41 8.73 28.34 2.12
N ASP A 42 8.76 27.51 3.18
CA ASP A 42 9.95 27.27 4.02
C ASP A 42 10.94 26.26 3.41
N GLY A 43 10.67 25.75 2.21
CA GLY A 43 11.50 24.77 1.50
C GLY A 43 11.25 23.31 1.91
N SER A 44 10.39 23.04 2.89
CA SER A 44 10.01 21.69 3.31
C SER A 44 9.11 20.99 2.28
N VAL A 45 9.05 19.67 2.31
CA VAL A 45 8.13 18.89 1.46
C VAL A 45 6.71 18.94 2.02
N ASP A 46 5.73 19.27 1.17
CA ASP A 46 4.32 19.28 1.50
C ASP A 46 3.69 17.88 1.48
N ILE A 47 3.91 17.15 2.57
CA ILE A 47 3.40 15.79 2.76
C ILE A 47 1.87 15.73 2.73
N ASP A 48 1.18 16.76 3.22
CA ASP A 48 -0.28 16.77 3.27
C ASP A 48 -0.87 16.88 1.87
N ARG A 49 -0.27 17.70 1.00
CA ARG A 49 -0.62 17.76 -0.42
C ARG A 49 -0.42 16.42 -1.12
N ILE A 50 0.69 15.74 -0.86
CA ILE A 50 0.96 14.41 -1.43
C ILE A 50 -0.10 13.40 -0.96
N ARG A 51 -0.41 13.38 0.34
CA ARG A 51 -1.45 12.50 0.92
C ARG A 51 -2.83 12.79 0.32
N ALA A 52 -3.21 14.06 0.16
CA ALA A 52 -4.48 14.45 -0.46
C ALA A 52 -4.57 13.98 -1.91
N PHE A 53 -3.50 14.15 -2.69
CA PHE A 53 -3.41 13.71 -4.08
C PHE A 53 -3.58 12.19 -4.22
N ILE A 54 -2.90 11.40 -3.37
CA ILE A 54 -3.03 9.94 -3.32
C ILE A 54 -4.45 9.57 -2.89
N GLY A 55 -4.95 10.18 -1.82
CA GLY A 55 -6.28 9.92 -1.24
C GLY A 55 -7.41 10.10 -2.26
N ALA A 56 -7.35 11.15 -3.07
CA ALA A 56 -8.32 11.42 -4.14
C ALA A 56 -8.39 10.30 -5.20
N ARG A 57 -7.31 9.53 -5.37
CA ARG A 57 -7.20 8.45 -6.36
C ARG A 57 -7.50 7.06 -5.80
N LEU A 58 -7.34 6.84 -4.50
CA LEU A 58 -7.51 5.52 -3.90
C LEU A 58 -8.91 4.91 -4.15
N GLN A 59 -9.94 5.72 -4.34
CA GLN A 59 -11.29 5.22 -4.68
C GLN A 59 -11.34 4.50 -6.03
N TYR A 60 -10.47 4.86 -6.98
CA TYR A 60 -10.40 4.23 -8.30
C TYR A 60 -9.59 2.92 -8.29
N ILE A 61 -8.89 2.63 -7.19
CA ILE A 61 -8.07 1.42 -7.04
C ILE A 61 -8.44 0.72 -5.72
N PRO A 62 -9.61 0.04 -5.66
CA PRO A 62 -10.09 -0.58 -4.43
C PRO A 62 -9.11 -1.56 -3.78
N ARG A 63 -8.26 -2.23 -4.59
CA ARG A 63 -7.21 -3.16 -4.14
C ARG A 63 -6.29 -2.54 -3.08
N TYR A 64 -5.96 -1.25 -3.18
CA TYR A 64 -5.07 -0.56 -2.23
C TYR A 64 -5.71 -0.26 -0.86
N ARG A 65 -7.01 -0.54 -0.70
CA ARG A 65 -7.71 -0.46 0.61
C ARG A 65 -8.05 -1.83 1.19
N GLN A 66 -7.67 -2.92 0.52
CA GLN A 66 -7.88 -4.26 1.03
C GLN A 66 -6.87 -4.57 2.15
N ARG A 67 -7.26 -5.46 3.07
CA ARG A 67 -6.45 -5.89 4.20
C ARG A 67 -6.48 -7.40 4.27
N LEU A 68 -5.33 -8.00 4.59
CA LEU A 68 -5.26 -9.43 4.89
C LEU A 68 -5.98 -9.74 6.20
N GLN A 69 -6.63 -10.89 6.24
CA GLN A 69 -7.27 -11.45 7.42
C GLN A 69 -7.06 -12.97 7.40
N TRP A 70 -6.81 -13.54 8.58
CA TRP A 70 -6.77 -14.99 8.74
C TRP A 70 -8.19 -15.54 8.71
N ILE A 71 -8.34 -16.74 8.15
CA ILE A 71 -9.59 -17.49 8.29
C ILE A 71 -9.73 -17.85 9.78
N PRO A 72 -10.89 -17.60 10.42
CA PRO A 72 -11.03 -17.71 11.88
C PRO A 72 -10.59 -19.04 12.52
N VAL A 73 -10.59 -20.13 11.75
CA VAL A 73 -10.23 -21.48 12.22
C VAL A 73 -8.79 -21.90 11.87
N GLU A 74 -8.04 -21.07 11.15
CA GLU A 74 -6.66 -21.33 10.73
C GLU A 74 -5.62 -20.66 11.65
N ARG A 75 -6.00 -20.30 12.89
CA ARG A 75 -5.14 -19.58 13.84
C ARG A 75 -4.61 -20.45 14.96
#